data_AF-A0AA36FZ63-F1
#
_entry.id   AF-A0AA36FZ63-F1
#
_cell.length_a   1.000
_cell.length_b   1.000
_cell.length_c   1.000
_cell.angle_alpha   90.00
_cell.angle_beta   90.00
_cell.angle_gamma   90.00
#
_symmetry.space_group_name_H-M   'P 1'
#
loop_
_entity.id
_entity.type
_entity.pdbx_description
1 polymer ?
#
loop_
_entity_poly.entity_id
_entity_poly.type
_entity_poly.pdbx_seq_one_letter_code
_entity_poly.pdbx_strand_id
1 'polypeptide(L)'
;MPFENHDLGVFAAARAEKLRKYADIFNKFNADGYDTFLDAFIVGPLGGWDQENDNVLRRLAISVKYAALMKKLMVADALKWSRDAYVEHITAHRQYQA
;
A
#
# COMPACT_ATOMS: atom_id res chain seq x y z
N MET A 1 19.07 13.92 -6.56
CA MET A 1 19.31 13.04 -5.39
C MET A 1 18.43 11.80 -5.49
N PRO A 2 18.63 10.69 -4.75
CA PRO A 2 17.87 9.44 -4.95
C PRO A 2 16.39 9.50 -4.50
N PHE A 3 15.98 10.58 -3.82
CA PHE A 3 14.71 10.67 -3.10
C PHE A 3 13.69 11.63 -3.76
N GLU A 4 14.05 12.19 -4.92
CA GLU A 4 13.30 13.24 -5.63
C GLU A 4 12.27 12.71 -6.64
N ASN A 5 12.05 11.40 -6.74
CA ASN A 5 10.99 10.85 -7.57
C ASN A 5 9.63 11.08 -6.87
N HIS A 6 9.22 12.35 -6.77
CA HIS A 6 7.83 12.77 -6.56
C HIS A 6 6.98 12.52 -7.83
N ASP A 7 7.44 11.65 -8.73
CA ASP A 7 6.79 11.33 -9.97
C ASP A 7 5.54 10.49 -9.69
N LEU A 8 4.40 11.03 -10.13
CA LEU A 8 3.09 10.37 -10.19
C LEU A 8 3.17 8.94 -10.76
N GLY A 9 4.20 8.64 -11.55
CA GLY A 9 4.43 7.33 -12.16
C GLY A 9 4.83 6.20 -11.21
N VAL A 10 5.46 6.47 -10.06
CA VAL A 10 5.95 5.37 -9.18
C VAL A 10 4.80 4.62 -8.52
N PHE A 11 3.78 5.33 -8.04
CA PHE A 11 2.58 4.71 -7.47
C PHE A 11 1.80 3.94 -8.55
N ALA A 12 1.63 4.53 -9.73
CA ALA A 12 0.97 3.88 -10.85
C ALA A 12 1.70 2.60 -11.28
N ALA A 13 3.04 2.62 -11.35
CA ALA A 13 3.85 1.46 -11.67
C ALA A 13 3.74 0.36 -10.60
N ALA A 14 3.84 0.72 -9.32
CA ALA A 14 3.70 -0.23 -8.22
C ALA A 14 2.30 -0.87 -8.19
N ARG A 15 1.25 -0.08 -8.44
CA ARG A 15 -0.13 -0.56 -8.59
C ARG A 15 -0.23 -1.54 -9.77
N ALA A 16 0.23 -1.15 -10.95
CA ALA A 16 0.20 -2.00 -12.14
C ALA A 16 0.95 -3.32 -11.93
N GLU A 17 2.09 -3.29 -11.22
CA GLU A 17 2.83 -4.50 -10.87
C GLU A 17 2.00 -5.45 -9.99
N LYS A 18 1.34 -4.92 -8.95
CA LYS A 18 0.47 -5.73 -8.08
C LYS A 18 -0.73 -6.27 -8.82
N LEU A 19 -1.41 -5.44 -9.62
CA LEU A 19 -2.53 -5.89 -10.45
C LEU A 19 -2.11 -7.05 -11.37
N ARG A 20 -0.98 -6.90 -12.06
CA ARG A 20 -0.42 -7.96 -12.91
C ARG A 20 -0.09 -9.23 -12.12
N LYS A 21 0.53 -9.09 -10.94
CA LYS A 21 0.91 -10.23 -10.09
C LYS A 21 -0.31 -11.03 -9.64
N TYR A 22 -1.42 -10.37 -9.34
CA TYR A 22 -2.63 -11.01 -8.81
C TYR A 22 -3.72 -11.25 -9.87
N ALA A 23 -3.45 -10.94 -11.14
CA ALA A 23 -4.38 -11.14 -12.25
C ALA A 23 -4.83 -12.60 -12.40
N ASP A 24 -3.91 -13.56 -12.24
CA ASP A 24 -4.23 -14.98 -12.36
C ASP A 24 -5.24 -15.44 -11.31
N ILE A 25 -5.09 -14.94 -10.07
CA ILE A 25 -6.00 -15.25 -8.96
C ILE A 25 -7.37 -14.65 -9.24
N PHE A 26 -7.40 -13.39 -9.67
CA PHE A 26 -8.64 -12.71 -10.06
C PHE A 26 -9.37 -13.43 -11.19
N ASN A 27 -8.65 -13.82 -12.25
CA ASN A 27 -9.22 -14.53 -13.39
C ASN A 27 -9.80 -15.88 -12.98
N LYS A 28 -9.13 -16.59 -12.08
CA LYS A 28 -9.63 -17.85 -11.54
C LYS A 28 -10.97 -17.66 -10.81
N PHE A 29 -11.06 -16.74 -9.85
CA PHE A 29 -12.30 -16.52 -9.12
C PHE A 29 -13.44 -16.01 -10.00
N ASN A 30 -13.15 -15.16 -10.99
CA ASN A 30 -14.16 -14.77 -11.97
C ASN A 30 -14.64 -15.95 -12.82
N ALA A 31 -13.74 -16.83 -13.25
CA ALA A 31 -14.10 -18.03 -14.02
C ALA A 31 -14.95 -19.01 -13.19
N ASP A 32 -14.73 -19.06 -11.88
CA ASP A 32 -15.53 -19.84 -10.93
C ASP A 32 -16.92 -19.22 -10.65
N GLY A 33 -17.24 -18.07 -11.27
CA GLY A 33 -18.55 -17.42 -11.21
C GLY A 33 -18.70 -16.40 -10.07
N TYR A 34 -17.62 -16.04 -9.38
CA TYR A 34 -17.64 -15.00 -8.35
C TYR A 34 -17.59 -13.59 -8.95
N ASP A 35 -18.38 -12.67 -8.40
CA ASP A 35 -18.21 -11.23 -8.66
C ASP A 35 -16.95 -10.73 -7.94
N THR A 36 -15.85 -10.68 -8.67
CA THR A 36 -14.53 -10.35 -8.12
C THR A 36 -14.13 -8.94 -8.52
N PHE A 37 -13.51 -8.20 -7.59
CA PHE A 37 -12.87 -6.92 -7.86
C PHE A 37 -11.40 -7.00 -7.43
N LEU A 38 -10.48 -6.62 -8.33
CA LEU A 38 -9.06 -6.58 -8.04
C LEU A 38 -8.57 -5.13 -8.08
N ASP A 39 -7.96 -4.71 -6.98
CA ASP A 39 -7.25 -3.44 -6.93
C ASP A 39 -6.03 -3.53 -6.00
N ALA A 40 -5.14 -2.54 -6.08
CA ALA A 40 -4.00 -2.43 -5.20
C ALA A 40 -4.21 -1.39 -4.10
N PHE A 41 -3.52 -1.56 -2.97
CA PHE A 41 -3.46 -0.58 -1.91
C PHE A 41 -2.01 -0.24 -1.63
N ILE A 42 -1.56 0.96 -2.01
CA ILE A 42 -0.15 1.33 -2.03
C ILE A 42 0.14 2.42 -1.00
N VAL A 43 0.99 2.10 -0.02
CA VAL A 43 1.53 3.06 0.95
C VAL A 43 3.05 3.03 0.84
N GLY A 44 3.65 4.21 0.67
CA GLY A 44 5.09 4.37 0.54
C GLY A 44 5.80 4.33 1.90
N PRO A 45 7.07 3.89 1.94
CA PRO A 45 7.83 3.78 3.19
C PRO A 45 8.04 5.12 3.92
N LEU A 46 8.06 6.23 3.17
CA LEU A 46 8.18 7.59 3.72
C LEU A 46 6.81 8.28 3.90
N GLY A 47 5.74 7.50 4.06
CA GLY A 47 4.39 8.01 4.24
C GLY A 47 3.69 8.47 2.97
N GLY A 48 4.21 8.04 1.81
CA GLY A 48 3.55 8.25 0.53
C GLY A 48 2.17 7.58 0.50
N TRP A 49 1.17 8.23 -0.09
CA TRP A 49 -0.18 7.71 -0.21
C TRP A 49 -0.65 7.81 -1.65
N ASP A 50 -1.00 6.67 -2.25
CA ASP A 50 -1.63 6.65 -3.57
C ASP A 50 -3.08 7.15 -3.49
N GLN A 51 -3.45 8.11 -4.32
CA GLN A 51 -4.80 8.68 -4.37
C GLN A 51 -5.85 7.63 -4.74
N GLU A 52 -5.48 6.64 -5.55
CA GLU A 52 -6.38 5.54 -5.94
C GLU A 52 -6.76 4.62 -4.77
N ASN A 53 -6.02 4.65 -3.65
CA ASN A 53 -6.44 3.94 -2.43
C ASN A 53 -7.80 4.45 -1.91
N ASP A 54 -8.10 5.73 -2.11
CA ASP A 54 -9.37 6.30 -1.65
C ASP A 54 -10.56 5.69 -2.40
N ASN A 55 -10.36 5.27 -3.66
CA ASN A 55 -11.37 4.56 -4.45
C ASN A 55 -11.64 3.16 -3.86
N VAL A 56 -10.58 2.45 -3.44
CA VAL A 56 -10.69 1.16 -2.75
C VAL A 56 -11.48 1.31 -1.44
N LEU A 57 -11.15 2.31 -0.61
CA LEU A 57 -11.86 2.56 0.65
C LEU A 57 -13.34 2.88 0.41
N ARG A 58 -13.66 3.67 -0.61
CA ARG A 58 -15.06 3.96 -1.00
C ARG A 58 -15.78 2.70 -1.47
N ARG A 59 -15.13 1.84 -2.27
CA ARG A 59 -15.72 0.58 -2.75
C ARG A 59 -16.03 -0.38 -1.61
N LEU A 60 -15.20 -0.40 -0.58
CA LEU A 60 -15.41 -1.15 0.66
C LEU A 60 -16.44 -0.48 1.61
N ALA A 61 -17.13 0.56 1.16
CA ALA A 61 -18.12 1.33 1.93
C ALA A 61 -17.58 1.90 3.25
N ILE A 62 -16.28 2.20 3.31
CA ILE A 62 -15.67 2.83 4.47
C ILE A 62 -16.05 4.31 4.51
N SER A 63 -16.59 4.75 5.65
CA SER A 63 -16.97 6.16 5.83
C SER A 63 -15.76 7.10 5.68
N VAL A 64 -15.99 8.30 5.14
CA VAL A 64 -14.91 9.30 4.93
C VAL A 64 -14.16 9.61 6.23
N LYS A 65 -14.88 9.70 7.36
CA LYS A 65 -14.28 9.94 8.68
C LYS A 65 -13.34 8.81 9.09
N TYR A 66 -13.77 7.57 8.91
CA TYR A 66 -12.96 6.41 9.25
C TYR A 66 -11.80 6.19 8.27
N ALA A 67 -12.02 6.43 6.97
CA ALA A 67 -10.98 6.40 5.94
C ALA A 67 -9.83 7.37 6.26
N ALA A 68 -10.16 8.59 6.71
CA ALA A 68 -9.16 9.58 7.13
C ALA A 68 -8.33 9.11 8.33
N LEU A 69 -8.94 8.40 9.29
CA LEU A 69 -8.23 7.78 10.41
C LEU A 69 -7.36 6.61 9.93
N MET A 70 -7.89 5.70 9.11
CA MET A 70 -7.16 4.57 8.56
C MET A 70 -5.91 5.01 7.80
N LYS A 71 -6.03 6.03 6.94
CA LYS A 71 -4.90 6.62 6.22
C LYS A 71 -3.78 7.04 7.17
N LYS A 72 -4.11 7.75 8.25
CA LYS A 72 -3.12 8.18 9.26
C LYS A 72 -2.46 6.99 9.94
N LEU A 73 -3.24 6.00 10.35
CA LEU A 73 -2.72 4.81 11.05
C LEU A 73 -1.81 3.97 10.15
N MET A 74 -2.22 3.71 8.91
CA MET A 74 -1.44 2.95 7.94
C MET A 74 -0.13 3.66 7.56
N VAL A 75 -0.18 4.97 7.34
CA VAL A 75 1.01 5.78 7.07
C VAL A 75 1.95 5.78 8.28
N ALA A 76 1.42 5.95 9.49
CA ALA A 76 2.23 5.90 10.70
C ALA A 76 2.91 4.54 10.89
N ASP A 77 2.20 3.44 10.59
CA ASP A 77 2.77 2.09 10.65
C ASP A 77 3.89 1.91 9.61
N ALA A 78 3.66 2.31 8.36
CA ALA A 78 4.68 2.24 7.31
C ALA A 78 5.96 3.04 7.66
N LEU A 79 5.78 4.22 8.26
CA LEU A 79 6.90 5.04 8.75
C LEU A 79 7.64 4.36 9.90
N LYS A 80 6.92 3.76 10.84
CA LYS A 80 7.52 3.00 11.95
C LYS A 80 8.39 1.86 11.42
N TRP A 81 7.86 1.04 10.52
CA TRP A 81 8.61 -0.05 9.89
C TRP A 81 9.85 0.44 9.16
N SER A 82 9.74 1.55 8.43
CA SER A 82 10.86 2.14 7.69
C SER A 82 11.94 2.68 8.63
N ARG A 83 11.54 3.35 9.73
CA ARG A 83 12.44 3.80 10.78
C ARG A 83 13.15 2.63 11.46
N ASP A 84 12.41 1.58 11.79
CA ASP A 84 12.96 0.40 12.46
C ASP A 84 13.98 -0.32 11.58
N ALA A 85 13.68 -0.49 10.29
CA ALA A 85 14.62 -1.05 9.32
C ALA A 85 15.90 -0.21 9.18
N TYR A 86 15.77 1.13 9.14
CA TYR A 86 16.91 2.03 9.04
C TYR A 86 17.77 2.02 10.31
N VAL A 87 17.16 2.06 11.49
CA VAL A 87 17.87 2.03 12.77
C VAL A 87 18.56 0.68 12.97
N GLU A 88 17.91 -0.43 12.62
CA GLU A 88 18.52 -1.75 12.64
C GLU A 88 19.73 -1.83 11.70
N HIS A 89 19.63 -1.26 10.49
CA HIS A 89 20.75 -1.20 9.55
C HIS A 89 21.97 -0.46 10.11
N ILE A 90 21.76 0.66 10.83
CA ILE A 90 22.85 1.45 11.42
C ILE A 90 23.43 0.77 12.67
N THR A 91 22.56 0.26 13.53
CA THR A 91 22.95 -0.19 14.87
C THR A 91 23.26 -1.68 14.94
N ALA A 92 22.92 -2.45 13.89
CA ALA A 92 22.88 -3.92 13.88
C ALA A 92 22.02 -4.53 15.00
N HIS A 93 21.21 -3.71 15.69
CA HIS A 93 20.32 -4.14 16.76
C HIS A 93 18.89 -4.22 16.25
N ARG A 94 18.32 -5.41 16.38
CA ARG A 94 16.94 -5.70 16.01
C ARG A 94 15.96 -4.75 16.70
N GLN A 95 15.17 -4.01 15.92
CA GLN A 95 14.23 -3.01 16.44
C GLN A 95 12.81 -3.55 16.69
N TYR A 96 12.50 -4.76 16.20
CA TYR A 96 11.17 -5.37 16.33
C TYR A 96 11.26 -6.83 16.79
N GLN A 97 10.42 -7.19 17.74
CA GLN A 97 10.25 -8.56 18.23
C GLN A 97 9.21 -9.29 17.36
N ALA A 98 9.46 -10.58 17.09
CA ALA A 98 8.58 -11.43 16.29
C ALA A 98 7.36 -11.92 17.07
#